data_AF-D4BBY8-F1
#
_entry.id   AF-D4BBY8-F1
#
_cell.length_a   1.000
_cell.length_b   1.000
_cell.length_c   1.000
_cell.angle_alpha   90.00
_cell.angle_beta   90.00
_cell.angle_gamma   90.00
#
_symmetry.space_group_name_H-M   'P 1'
#
loop_
_entity.id
_entity.type
_entity.pdbx_description
1 polymer ?
#
loop_
_entity_poly.entity_id
_entity_poly.type
_entity_poly.pdbx_seq_one_letter_code
_entity_poly.pdbx_strand_id
1 'polypeptide(L)'
;MYLRADNNFAFINNSYDKGYILSPEVNAPAGSYAINVECAFSLQANTYARDSNGCGQHSDYPVVSEPCQEQGITTPSEWYSHFTSVPEQERYSHQCGFRITNSTDFTTVLHSAATAGYEAFNSFNELMVPTWPANIIPPLKAIFYTVSSGLKYAQNDQQDYYNATKAFLPVIKMTLPTAQGYMATFSYSDSDQVVTDVASVLTAQYNDTRRFCNTASRPAYLCSGVTLRATDSSKSEPWTPDSKNISSGGTSFSYLRKDAKYSNLAYDRPNGYILYPQDDRLANQIQIDVLCAFPIDGATDIRDDGGCGTSTRATVNNEECQLQGIFTAEQWLNLYDSGGHNHDNQCGFIVSLNPAYNQGFDVADAFMQTIDAMTLLSGESLAEQNEMRLQTWGADKTTLAKLPLQAFFYLNGSSSGLTNAQKNQQTYYSEYNIAVPIVKITLPTSSAQDAQFSYSASDQKVPM
;
A
#
# COMPACT_ATOMS: atom_id res chain seq x y z
N MET A 1 12.30 -10.88 -21.03
CA MET A 1 13.14 -11.91 -20.36
C MET A 1 12.36 -12.56 -19.25
N TYR A 2 12.58 -13.85 -19.03
CA TYR A 2 12.05 -14.63 -17.91
C TYR A 2 13.20 -15.35 -17.20
N LEU A 3 13.36 -15.11 -15.90
CA LEU A 3 14.41 -15.68 -15.05
C LEU A 3 13.83 -16.76 -14.13
N ARG A 4 14.48 -17.93 -14.07
CA ARG A 4 14.16 -19.03 -13.15
C ARG A 4 15.47 -19.62 -12.63
N ALA A 5 15.47 -20.19 -11.41
CA ALA A 5 16.70 -20.68 -10.78
C ALA A 5 17.48 -21.73 -11.61
N ASP A 6 16.80 -22.44 -12.50
CA ASP A 6 17.30 -23.44 -13.43
C ASP A 6 17.45 -22.93 -14.87
N ASN A 7 17.20 -21.62 -15.11
CA ASN A 7 17.42 -20.94 -16.38
C ASN A 7 18.08 -19.58 -16.13
N ASN A 8 19.40 -19.59 -16.03
CA ASN A 8 20.22 -18.45 -15.63
C ASN A 8 20.85 -17.78 -16.85
N PHE A 9 20.63 -16.48 -16.98
CA PHE A 9 21.22 -15.61 -17.99
C PHE A 9 22.18 -14.64 -17.31
N ALA A 10 23.40 -14.50 -17.81
CA ALA A 10 24.39 -13.54 -17.30
C ALA A 10 24.31 -12.19 -18.00
N PHE A 11 23.50 -12.08 -19.05
CA PHE A 11 23.53 -10.94 -19.94
C PHE A 11 22.16 -10.27 -20.08
N ILE A 12 22.06 -9.07 -19.54
CA ILE A 12 21.20 -8.02 -20.08
C ILE A 12 22.17 -7.08 -20.79
N ASN A 13 21.90 -6.76 -22.07
CA ASN A 13 22.76 -5.84 -22.83
C ASN A 13 23.09 -4.61 -21.97
N ASN A 14 24.39 -4.26 -21.87
CA ASN A 14 24.93 -3.19 -21.04
C ASN A 14 24.27 -1.81 -21.25
N SER A 15 23.47 -1.64 -22.30
CA SER A 15 22.63 -0.46 -22.53
C SER A 15 21.30 -0.45 -21.74
N TYR A 16 20.91 -1.53 -21.07
CA TYR A 16 19.68 -1.66 -20.29
C TYR A 16 20.00 -1.99 -18.82
N ASP A 17 20.45 -0.98 -18.08
CA ASP A 17 20.82 -1.11 -16.67
C ASP A 17 19.66 -0.95 -15.68
N LYS A 18 18.43 -0.79 -16.18
CA LYS A 18 17.18 -0.72 -15.42
C LYS A 18 15.99 -1.30 -16.19
N GLY A 19 14.91 -1.63 -15.48
CA GLY A 19 13.67 -2.09 -16.09
C GLY A 19 12.59 -2.43 -15.06
N TYR A 20 11.56 -3.14 -15.51
CA TYR A 20 10.41 -3.51 -14.68
C TYR A 20 10.32 -5.02 -14.49
N ILE A 21 9.87 -5.43 -13.31
CA ILE A 21 9.45 -6.80 -13.03
C ILE A 21 7.92 -6.83 -13.06
N LEU A 22 7.35 -7.67 -13.92
CA LEU A 22 5.91 -7.88 -13.98
C LEU A 22 5.47 -8.84 -12.88
N SER A 23 4.29 -8.59 -12.32
CA SER A 23 3.59 -9.55 -11.48
C SER A 23 3.09 -10.71 -12.35
N PRO A 24 3.37 -11.98 -11.99
CA PRO A 24 2.76 -13.12 -12.67
C PRO A 24 1.23 -13.01 -12.63
N GLU A 25 0.52 -13.41 -13.68
CA GLU A 25 -0.95 -13.26 -13.78
C GLU A 25 -1.70 -13.79 -12.54
N VAL A 26 -1.29 -14.97 -12.04
CA VAL A 26 -1.87 -15.59 -10.83
C VAL A 26 -1.65 -14.79 -9.54
N ASN A 27 -0.68 -13.88 -9.53
CA ASN A 27 -0.35 -12.99 -8.42
C ASN A 27 -0.68 -11.52 -8.74
N ALA A 28 -1.11 -11.23 -9.97
CA ALA A 28 -1.50 -9.90 -10.37
C ALA A 28 -2.84 -9.57 -9.73
N PRO A 29 -3.06 -8.31 -9.34
CA PRO A 29 -4.33 -7.94 -8.75
C PRO A 29 -5.50 -8.28 -9.71
N ALA A 30 -6.58 -8.93 -9.23
CA ALA A 30 -7.81 -9.18 -10.00
C ALA A 30 -8.37 -7.92 -10.70
N GLY A 31 -8.53 -7.99 -12.03
CA GLY A 31 -8.90 -6.83 -12.86
C GLY A 31 -7.70 -6.01 -13.37
N SER A 32 -6.48 -6.38 -12.99
CA SER A 32 -5.27 -5.90 -13.68
C SER A 32 -5.29 -6.31 -15.14
N TYR A 33 -4.61 -5.52 -15.96
CA TYR A 33 -4.37 -5.88 -17.34
C TYR A 33 -3.58 -7.18 -17.41
N ALA A 34 -4.18 -8.21 -18.02
CA ALA A 34 -3.55 -9.52 -18.18
C ALA A 34 -2.39 -9.42 -19.19
N ILE A 35 -1.18 -9.76 -18.73
CA ILE A 35 -0.02 -9.87 -19.61
C ILE A 35 0.08 -11.31 -20.09
N ASN A 36 -0.35 -11.55 -21.32
CA ASN A 36 -0.22 -12.83 -21.98
C ASN A 36 1.08 -12.88 -22.78
N VAL A 37 1.80 -14.00 -22.72
CA VAL A 37 2.94 -14.25 -23.62
C VAL A 37 2.39 -14.89 -24.89
N GLU A 38 2.53 -14.24 -26.04
CA GLU A 38 2.03 -14.77 -27.33
C GLU A 38 2.98 -15.83 -27.91
N CYS A 39 4.27 -15.54 -27.82
CA CYS A 39 5.32 -16.46 -28.21
C CYS A 39 6.58 -16.20 -27.37
N ALA A 40 7.46 -17.19 -27.33
CA ALA A 40 8.76 -17.04 -26.70
C ALA A 40 9.86 -17.74 -27.50
N PHE A 41 11.05 -17.16 -27.43
CA PHE A 41 12.28 -17.66 -28.01
C PHE A 41 13.22 -18.07 -26.88
N SER A 42 13.88 -19.20 -27.06
CA SER A 42 14.83 -19.75 -26.08
C SER A 42 16.00 -18.80 -25.84
N LEU A 43 16.37 -18.04 -26.87
CA LEU A 43 17.45 -17.06 -26.88
C LEU A 43 16.98 -15.78 -27.58
N GLN A 44 17.85 -14.77 -27.60
CA GLN A 44 17.63 -13.52 -28.32
C GLN A 44 17.33 -13.84 -29.79
N ALA A 45 16.31 -13.21 -30.38
CA ALA A 45 15.78 -13.65 -31.68
C ALA A 45 15.60 -12.54 -32.70
N ASN A 46 16.12 -11.33 -32.46
CA ASN A 46 15.95 -10.16 -33.33
C ASN A 46 14.47 -9.90 -33.68
N THR A 47 13.59 -9.93 -32.68
CA THR A 47 12.13 -9.91 -32.91
C THR A 47 11.62 -8.66 -33.63
N TYR A 48 12.39 -7.58 -33.64
CA TYR A 48 12.11 -6.37 -34.42
C TYR A 48 12.09 -6.60 -35.95
N ALA A 49 12.75 -7.66 -36.44
CA ALA A 49 12.83 -8.02 -37.86
C ALA A 49 11.98 -9.26 -38.20
N ARG A 50 11.08 -9.66 -37.29
CA ARG A 50 10.15 -10.77 -37.48
C ARG A 50 8.75 -10.27 -37.77
N ASP A 51 8.02 -10.98 -38.62
CA ASP A 51 6.62 -10.68 -38.88
C ASP A 51 5.70 -11.12 -37.72
N SER A 52 4.38 -10.96 -37.88
CA SER A 52 3.38 -11.43 -36.90
C SER A 52 3.63 -10.89 -35.49
N ASN A 53 3.87 -9.58 -35.38
CA ASN A 53 4.22 -8.89 -34.12
C ASN A 53 5.45 -9.48 -33.42
N GLY A 54 6.45 -9.91 -34.18
CA GLY A 54 7.69 -10.47 -33.67
C GLY A 54 7.66 -11.97 -33.42
N CYS A 55 6.51 -12.63 -33.63
CA CYS A 55 6.32 -14.05 -33.35
C CYS A 55 6.40 -14.97 -34.57
N GLY A 56 6.58 -14.43 -35.77
CA GLY A 56 6.71 -15.24 -36.97
C GLY A 56 8.16 -15.38 -37.46
N GLN A 57 8.29 -15.62 -38.75
CA GLN A 57 9.58 -15.76 -39.42
C GLN A 57 10.37 -14.44 -39.41
N HIS A 58 11.69 -14.58 -39.37
CA HIS A 58 12.65 -13.50 -39.55
C HIS A 58 12.83 -13.20 -41.05
N SER A 59 13.01 -11.91 -41.40
CA SER A 59 13.18 -11.46 -42.79
C SER A 59 14.31 -12.14 -43.54
N ASP A 60 15.42 -12.42 -42.84
CA ASP A 60 16.63 -13.02 -43.42
C ASP A 60 16.55 -14.55 -43.55
N TYR A 61 15.62 -15.19 -42.83
CA TYR A 61 15.43 -16.64 -42.81
C TYR A 61 13.95 -16.99 -43.00
N PRO A 62 13.34 -16.59 -44.13
CA PRO A 62 11.94 -16.90 -44.38
C PRO A 62 11.75 -18.42 -44.45
N VAL A 63 10.56 -18.90 -44.07
CA VAL A 63 10.15 -20.31 -44.01
C VAL A 63 10.85 -21.13 -42.93
N VAL A 64 12.17 -21.04 -42.79
CA VAL A 64 12.95 -21.86 -41.82
C VAL A 64 12.97 -21.28 -40.40
N SER A 65 12.50 -20.05 -40.21
CA SER A 65 12.37 -19.43 -38.88
C SER A 65 10.92 -19.15 -38.47
N GLU A 66 9.95 -19.75 -39.18
CA GLU A 66 8.53 -19.79 -38.80
C GLU A 66 8.34 -20.37 -37.39
N PRO A 67 7.18 -20.21 -36.75
CA PRO A 67 6.93 -20.81 -35.44
C PRO A 67 7.31 -22.29 -35.39
N CYS A 68 8.01 -22.72 -34.33
CA CYS A 68 8.60 -24.06 -34.24
C CYS A 68 7.55 -25.16 -34.47
N GLN A 69 6.34 -24.97 -33.92
CA GLN A 69 5.24 -25.92 -34.08
C GLN A 69 4.80 -26.11 -35.54
N GLU A 70 4.88 -25.06 -36.37
CA GLU A 70 4.52 -25.09 -37.80
C GLU A 70 5.56 -25.84 -38.62
N GLN A 71 6.79 -25.92 -38.11
CA GLN A 71 7.91 -26.65 -38.71
C GLN A 71 8.07 -28.09 -38.17
N GLY A 72 7.19 -28.53 -37.26
CA GLY A 72 7.30 -29.84 -36.60
C GLY A 72 8.41 -29.93 -35.54
N ILE A 73 8.95 -28.79 -35.11
CA ILE A 73 9.95 -28.70 -34.04
C ILE A 73 9.21 -28.55 -32.71
N THR A 74 9.16 -29.60 -31.90
CA THR A 74 8.33 -29.63 -30.68
C THR A 74 9.09 -30.01 -29.42
N THR A 75 10.35 -30.44 -29.55
CA THR A 75 11.20 -30.84 -28.43
C THR A 75 12.47 -30.00 -28.33
N PRO A 76 13.11 -29.93 -27.14
CA PRO A 76 14.40 -29.24 -26.98
C PRO A 76 15.52 -29.77 -27.90
N SER A 77 15.55 -31.08 -28.15
CA SER A 77 16.56 -31.71 -29.02
C SER A 77 16.37 -31.34 -30.50
N GLU A 78 15.12 -31.30 -30.96
CA GLU A 78 14.79 -30.85 -32.32
C GLU A 78 15.15 -29.38 -32.48
N TRP A 79 14.77 -28.54 -31.51
CA TRP A 79 15.09 -27.11 -31.54
C TRP A 79 16.60 -26.88 -31.55
N TYR A 80 17.38 -27.59 -30.73
CA TYR A 80 18.83 -27.46 -30.71
C TYR A 80 19.49 -27.91 -32.03
N SER A 81 18.96 -28.97 -32.65
CA SER A 81 19.41 -29.44 -33.96
C SER A 81 19.15 -28.40 -35.05
N HIS A 82 17.96 -27.77 -35.04
CA HIS A 82 17.61 -26.66 -35.92
C HIS A 82 18.52 -25.45 -35.67
N PHE A 83 18.64 -25.03 -34.42
CA PHE A 83 19.41 -23.87 -33.99
C PHE A 83 20.89 -23.96 -34.40
N THR A 84 21.49 -25.13 -34.27
CA THR A 84 22.92 -25.37 -34.57
C THR A 84 23.20 -25.79 -36.02
N SER A 85 22.17 -25.88 -36.86
CA SER A 85 22.33 -26.19 -38.29
C SER A 85 22.99 -25.06 -39.10
N VAL A 86 23.07 -23.85 -38.53
CA VAL A 86 23.74 -22.69 -39.11
C VAL A 86 24.91 -22.21 -38.25
N PRO A 87 25.88 -21.46 -38.83
CA PRO A 87 26.97 -20.84 -38.08
C PRO A 87 26.49 -19.94 -36.93
N GLU A 88 27.30 -19.80 -35.88
CA GLU A 88 26.94 -19.08 -34.64
C GLU A 88 26.36 -17.67 -34.87
N GLN A 89 26.96 -16.89 -35.77
CA GLN A 89 26.52 -15.52 -36.07
C GLN A 89 25.13 -15.43 -36.73
N GLU A 90 24.60 -16.54 -37.22
CA GLU A 90 23.31 -16.63 -37.93
C GLU A 90 22.18 -17.14 -37.03
N ARG A 91 22.52 -17.80 -35.92
CA ARG A 91 21.58 -18.62 -35.15
C ARG A 91 20.41 -17.84 -34.58
N TYR A 92 20.62 -16.62 -34.10
CA TYR A 92 19.57 -15.82 -33.48
C TYR A 92 18.45 -15.42 -34.45
N SER A 93 18.81 -15.07 -35.69
CA SER A 93 17.85 -14.80 -36.76
C SER A 93 17.26 -16.08 -37.36
N HIS A 94 18.02 -17.18 -37.39
CA HIS A 94 17.58 -18.47 -37.93
C HIS A 94 16.63 -19.25 -37.01
N GLN A 95 16.75 -19.11 -35.69
CA GLN A 95 15.96 -19.90 -34.75
C GLN A 95 14.45 -19.69 -34.96
N CYS A 96 13.67 -20.73 -34.69
CA CYS A 96 12.22 -20.63 -34.57
C CYS A 96 11.82 -20.23 -33.13
N GLY A 97 10.67 -19.57 -32.99
CA GLY A 97 10.03 -19.28 -31.70
C GLY A 97 8.83 -20.18 -31.47
N PHE A 98 8.47 -20.42 -30.20
CA PHE A 98 7.30 -21.22 -29.85
C PHE A 98 6.09 -20.32 -29.59
N ARG A 99 4.96 -20.60 -30.23
CA ARG A 99 3.66 -20.04 -29.79
C ARG A 99 3.36 -20.56 -28.40
N ILE A 100 2.90 -19.71 -27.48
CA ILE A 100 2.55 -20.14 -26.12
C ILE A 100 1.04 -20.29 -26.02
N THR A 101 0.58 -21.53 -26.22
CA THR A 101 -0.85 -21.88 -26.12
C THR A 101 -1.16 -22.68 -24.85
N ASN A 102 -0.15 -23.30 -24.26
CA ASN A 102 -0.25 -24.10 -23.05
C ASN A 102 1.09 -24.14 -22.28
N SER A 103 1.10 -24.76 -21.10
CA SER A 103 2.28 -24.87 -20.24
C SER A 103 3.42 -25.70 -20.83
N THR A 104 3.12 -26.66 -21.70
CA THR A 104 4.13 -27.50 -22.36
C THR A 104 4.94 -26.66 -23.32
N ASP A 105 4.32 -25.79 -24.10
CA ASP A 105 5.01 -24.88 -25.04
C ASP A 105 6.07 -24.04 -24.30
N PHE A 106 5.67 -23.41 -23.19
CA PHE A 106 6.58 -22.58 -22.41
C PHE A 106 7.68 -23.40 -21.73
N THR A 107 7.37 -24.62 -21.29
CA THR A 107 8.37 -25.55 -20.73
C THR A 107 9.41 -25.95 -21.78
N THR A 108 8.98 -26.21 -23.02
CA THR A 108 9.88 -26.52 -24.14
C THR A 108 10.84 -25.36 -24.42
N VAL A 109 10.39 -24.10 -24.37
CA VAL A 109 11.26 -22.92 -24.52
C VAL A 109 12.37 -22.92 -23.46
N LEU A 110 12.01 -23.13 -22.19
CA LEU A 110 12.98 -23.12 -21.08
C LEU A 110 14.00 -24.26 -21.20
N HIS A 111 13.54 -25.47 -21.55
CA HIS A 111 14.44 -26.62 -21.72
C HIS A 111 15.32 -26.49 -22.97
N SER A 112 14.82 -25.85 -24.03
CA SER A 112 15.60 -25.53 -25.23
C SER A 112 16.74 -24.57 -24.91
N ALA A 113 16.47 -23.51 -24.12
CA ALA A 113 17.50 -22.61 -23.62
C ALA A 113 18.55 -23.34 -22.78
N ALA A 114 18.12 -24.21 -21.86
CA ALA A 114 19.04 -25.02 -21.05
C ALA A 114 19.94 -25.93 -21.91
N THR A 115 19.42 -26.47 -23.02
CA THR A 115 20.19 -27.31 -23.96
C THR A 115 21.29 -26.53 -24.67
N ALA A 116 21.11 -25.22 -24.91
CA ALA A 116 22.12 -24.34 -25.52
C ALA A 116 23.26 -23.94 -24.57
N GLY A 117 23.18 -24.25 -23.28
CA GLY A 117 24.30 -24.20 -22.33
C GLY A 117 25.00 -22.84 -22.26
N TYR A 118 26.26 -22.78 -22.71
CA TYR A 118 27.09 -21.57 -22.62
C TYR A 118 26.59 -20.43 -23.51
N GLU A 119 26.04 -20.75 -24.67
CA GLU A 119 25.46 -19.73 -25.56
C GLU A 119 24.22 -19.09 -24.94
N ALA A 120 23.40 -19.89 -24.24
CA ALA A 120 22.28 -19.38 -23.47
C ALA A 120 22.72 -18.49 -22.33
N PHE A 121 23.74 -18.91 -21.57
CA PHE A 121 24.25 -18.15 -20.44
C PHE A 121 24.71 -16.74 -20.84
N ASN A 122 25.27 -16.57 -22.05
CA ASN A 122 25.75 -15.29 -22.58
C ASN A 122 24.72 -14.53 -23.43
N SER A 123 23.46 -14.99 -23.43
CA SER A 123 22.35 -14.37 -24.14
C SER A 123 21.18 -14.16 -23.16
N PHE A 124 19.97 -13.99 -23.68
CA PHE A 124 18.74 -13.92 -22.91
C PHE A 124 17.57 -14.54 -23.66
N ASN A 125 16.56 -15.05 -22.97
CA ASN A 125 15.30 -15.41 -23.62
C ASN A 125 14.46 -14.17 -23.97
N GLU A 126 13.69 -14.31 -25.04
CA GLU A 126 12.86 -13.22 -25.57
C GLU A 126 11.39 -13.64 -25.55
N LEU A 127 10.55 -12.88 -24.86
CA LEU A 127 9.13 -13.15 -24.70
C LEU A 127 8.38 -12.01 -25.36
N MET A 128 7.47 -12.34 -26.27
CA MET A 128 6.59 -11.37 -26.90
C MET A 128 5.28 -11.29 -26.13
N VAL A 129 4.94 -10.08 -25.72
CA VAL A 129 3.68 -9.76 -25.05
C VAL A 129 2.93 -8.71 -25.88
N PRO A 130 1.58 -8.75 -25.93
CA PRO A 130 0.81 -7.75 -26.64
C PRO A 130 1.10 -6.36 -26.08
N THR A 131 1.19 -5.36 -26.97
CA THR A 131 1.26 -3.97 -26.55
C THR A 131 -0.03 -3.59 -25.81
N TRP A 132 0.09 -3.08 -24.59
CA TRP A 132 -1.06 -2.60 -23.82
C TRP A 132 -1.44 -1.17 -24.20
N PRO A 133 -2.71 -0.75 -24.00
CA PRO A 133 -3.15 0.63 -24.17
C PRO A 133 -2.31 1.62 -23.35
N ALA A 134 -2.02 2.79 -23.92
CA ALA A 134 -1.15 3.80 -23.32
C ALA A 134 -1.64 4.37 -21.96
N ASN A 135 -2.94 4.24 -21.67
CA ASN A 135 -3.56 4.69 -20.43
C ASN A 135 -3.62 3.62 -19.33
N ILE A 136 -3.01 2.45 -19.56
CA ILE A 136 -2.97 1.35 -18.60
C ILE A 136 -1.57 1.26 -17.98
N ILE A 137 -1.55 1.15 -16.66
CA ILE A 137 -0.34 0.76 -15.92
C ILE A 137 -0.35 -0.77 -15.85
N PRO A 138 0.62 -1.48 -16.45
CA PRO A 138 0.69 -2.94 -16.37
C PRO A 138 0.92 -3.38 -14.93
N PRO A 139 0.64 -4.65 -14.58
CA PRO A 139 0.84 -5.15 -13.23
C PRO A 139 2.34 -5.26 -12.92
N LEU A 140 2.90 -4.21 -12.34
CA LEU A 140 4.30 -4.15 -11.91
C LEU A 140 4.45 -4.70 -10.50
N LYS A 141 5.61 -5.31 -10.22
CA LYS A 141 5.99 -5.84 -8.90
C LYS A 141 7.19 -5.12 -8.31
N ALA A 142 8.11 -4.68 -9.17
CA ALA A 142 9.29 -3.91 -8.78
C ALA A 142 9.85 -3.18 -10.00
N ILE A 143 10.64 -2.15 -9.74
CA ILE A 143 11.58 -1.57 -10.68
C ILE A 143 12.95 -2.14 -10.32
N PHE A 144 13.71 -2.62 -11.30
CA PHE A 144 15.06 -3.12 -11.04
C PHE A 144 16.12 -2.20 -11.65
N TYR A 145 17.31 -2.25 -11.07
CA TYR A 145 18.55 -1.81 -11.70
C TYR A 145 19.63 -2.90 -11.55
N THR A 146 20.58 -2.98 -12.48
CA THR A 146 21.65 -3.99 -12.47
C THR A 146 23.01 -3.43 -12.07
N VAL A 147 23.28 -2.17 -12.40
CA VAL A 147 24.51 -1.44 -12.08
C VAL A 147 24.18 -0.03 -11.59
N SER A 148 25.13 0.62 -10.92
CA SER A 148 24.89 1.92 -10.26
C SER A 148 24.45 3.04 -11.20
N SER A 149 24.82 2.99 -12.48
CA SER A 149 24.33 3.95 -13.49
C SER A 149 22.82 3.88 -13.71
N GLY A 150 22.20 2.71 -13.52
CA GLY A 150 20.77 2.48 -13.70
C GLY A 150 19.92 2.94 -12.52
N LEU A 151 20.53 3.07 -11.32
CA LEU A 151 19.81 3.41 -10.09
C LEU A 151 19.06 4.74 -10.23
N LYS A 152 19.69 5.77 -10.78
CA LYS A 152 19.04 7.09 -10.89
C LYS A 152 17.81 7.05 -11.82
N TYR A 153 17.85 6.23 -12.87
CA TYR A 153 16.72 6.06 -13.77
C TYR A 153 15.61 5.21 -13.14
N ALA A 154 15.97 4.14 -12.41
CA ALA A 154 15.01 3.35 -11.65
C ALA A 154 14.27 4.19 -10.59
N GLN A 155 15.00 5.10 -9.93
CA GLN A 155 14.43 6.07 -9.02
C GLN A 155 13.44 7.02 -9.69
N ASN A 156 13.78 7.54 -10.89
CA ASN A 156 12.85 8.40 -11.63
C ASN A 156 11.58 7.63 -12.01
N ASP A 157 11.70 6.38 -12.49
CA ASP A 157 10.54 5.52 -12.79
C ASP A 157 9.67 5.29 -11.55
N GLN A 158 10.29 5.13 -10.37
CA GLN A 158 9.58 4.97 -9.10
C GLN A 158 8.77 6.23 -8.75
N GLN A 159 9.40 7.40 -8.91
CA GLN A 159 8.74 8.68 -8.66
C GLN A 159 7.54 8.90 -9.60
N ASP A 160 7.69 8.56 -10.89
CA ASP A 160 6.62 8.68 -11.88
C ASP A 160 5.47 7.72 -11.57
N TYR A 161 5.78 6.47 -11.22
CA TYR A 161 4.79 5.48 -10.79
C TYR A 161 4.02 5.96 -9.55
N TYR A 162 4.71 6.43 -8.51
CA TYR A 162 4.09 6.95 -7.31
C TYR A 162 3.26 8.20 -7.59
N ASN A 163 3.71 9.10 -8.45
CA ASN A 163 2.94 10.28 -8.83
C ASN A 163 1.61 9.90 -9.51
N ALA A 164 1.64 8.87 -10.36
CA ALA A 164 0.46 8.38 -11.07
C ALA A 164 -0.50 7.56 -10.18
N THR A 165 0.02 6.78 -9.23
CA THR A 165 -0.77 5.76 -8.52
C THR A 165 -0.93 6.00 -7.02
N LYS A 166 -0.02 6.78 -6.42
CA LYS A 166 0.20 6.87 -4.97
C LYS A 166 0.57 5.54 -4.30
N ALA A 167 0.89 4.51 -5.09
CA ALA A 167 1.34 3.22 -4.60
C ALA A 167 2.87 3.16 -4.59
N PHE A 168 3.41 2.48 -3.58
CA PHE A 168 4.84 2.25 -3.44
C PHE A 168 5.25 1.05 -4.31
N LEU A 169 6.05 1.28 -5.35
CA LEU A 169 6.66 0.22 -6.14
C LEU A 169 8.16 0.14 -5.80
N PRO A 170 8.67 -0.97 -5.25
CA PRO A 170 10.04 -1.03 -4.76
C PRO A 170 11.06 -0.96 -5.91
N VAL A 171 12.10 -0.15 -5.71
CA VAL A 171 13.35 -0.23 -6.49
C VAL A 171 14.22 -1.31 -5.87
N ILE A 172 14.66 -2.29 -6.65
CA ILE A 172 15.53 -3.38 -6.21
C ILE A 172 16.79 -3.48 -7.07
N LYS A 173 17.89 -3.88 -6.45
CA LYS A 173 19.10 -4.26 -7.19
C LYS A 173 18.98 -5.71 -7.65
N MET A 174 19.09 -5.94 -8.94
CA MET A 174 19.22 -7.27 -9.53
C MET A 174 20.68 -7.52 -9.90
N THR A 175 21.32 -8.49 -9.24
CA THR A 175 22.69 -8.90 -9.58
C THR A 175 22.61 -10.15 -10.44
N LEU A 176 23.06 -10.03 -11.69
CA LEU A 176 23.12 -11.17 -12.63
C LEU A 176 24.28 -12.11 -12.28
N PRO A 177 24.16 -13.42 -12.57
CA PRO A 177 25.21 -14.39 -12.31
C PRO A 177 26.44 -14.13 -13.20
N THR A 178 27.63 -14.26 -12.63
CA THR A 178 28.91 -14.04 -13.34
C THR A 178 29.53 -15.30 -13.92
N ALA A 179 29.04 -16.48 -13.54
CA ALA A 179 29.45 -17.77 -14.07
C ALA A 179 28.28 -18.78 -14.11
N GLN A 180 28.39 -19.79 -14.97
CA GLN A 180 27.39 -20.87 -15.04
C GLN A 180 27.24 -21.56 -13.68
N GLY A 181 26.01 -21.87 -13.30
CA GLY A 181 25.68 -22.46 -12.00
C GLY A 181 25.50 -21.47 -10.85
N TYR A 182 25.80 -20.18 -11.05
CA TYR A 182 25.45 -19.12 -10.11
C TYR A 182 24.03 -18.61 -10.42
N MET A 183 23.35 -18.12 -9.38
CA MET A 183 21.98 -17.59 -9.48
C MET A 183 21.98 -16.06 -9.47
N ALA A 184 21.00 -15.47 -10.14
CA ALA A 184 20.69 -14.06 -9.95
C ALA A 184 20.22 -13.80 -8.51
N THR A 185 20.60 -12.66 -7.94
CA THR A 185 20.15 -12.23 -6.61
C THR A 185 19.42 -10.90 -6.70
N PHE A 186 18.47 -10.71 -5.77
CA PHE A 186 17.66 -9.51 -5.68
C PHE A 186 17.79 -8.95 -4.27
N SER A 187 18.13 -7.67 -4.14
CA SER A 187 18.24 -7.00 -2.85
C SER A 187 17.48 -5.69 -2.83
N TYR A 188 16.77 -5.46 -1.73
CA TYR A 188 16.10 -4.20 -1.43
C TYR A 188 16.99 -3.35 -0.50
N SER A 189 17.00 -2.04 -0.70
CA SER A 189 17.66 -1.06 0.17
C SER A 189 16.78 0.19 0.28
N ASP A 190 16.59 0.71 1.50
CA ASP A 190 15.84 1.96 1.71
C ASP A 190 16.52 3.15 1.04
N SER A 191 17.85 3.14 0.94
CA SER A 191 18.64 4.18 0.26
C SER A 191 18.38 4.26 -1.25
N ASP A 192 17.82 3.20 -1.84
CA ASP A 192 17.56 3.14 -3.27
C ASP A 192 16.19 3.75 -3.62
N GLN A 193 15.32 3.94 -2.63
CA GLN A 193 13.97 4.48 -2.81
C GLN A 193 14.01 6.02 -2.80
N VAL A 194 13.26 6.65 -3.70
CA VAL A 194 13.10 8.13 -3.74
C VAL A 194 11.69 8.60 -3.43
N VAL A 195 10.73 7.69 -3.42
CA VAL A 195 9.39 7.97 -2.93
C VAL A 195 9.34 7.60 -1.46
N THR A 196 8.68 8.44 -0.66
CA THR A 196 8.57 8.22 0.78
C THR A 196 7.69 7.02 1.03
N ASP A 197 8.21 6.05 1.79
CA ASP A 197 7.38 4.94 2.25
C ASP A 197 6.24 5.46 3.15
N VAL A 198 5.24 4.61 3.37
CA VAL A 198 4.10 4.97 4.20
C VAL A 198 4.50 5.39 5.62
N ALA A 199 5.61 4.86 6.16
CA ALA A 199 6.11 5.23 7.48
C ALA A 199 6.65 6.66 7.52
N SER A 200 7.32 7.10 6.46
CA SER A 200 7.82 8.46 6.31
C SER A 200 6.68 9.46 6.10
N VAL A 201 5.64 9.08 5.35
CA VAL A 201 4.41 9.86 5.22
C VAL A 201 3.74 10.03 6.57
N LEU A 202 3.56 8.95 7.34
CA LEU A 202 2.98 8.99 8.68
C LEU A 202 3.84 9.82 9.65
N THR A 203 5.17 9.74 9.53
CA THR A 203 6.10 10.56 10.32
C THR A 203 5.96 12.05 9.99
N ALA A 204 5.79 12.40 8.72
CA ALA A 204 5.53 13.79 8.30
C ALA A 204 4.17 14.28 8.81
N GLN A 205 3.11 13.47 8.66
CA GLN A 205 1.77 13.77 9.16
C GLN A 205 1.77 13.96 10.69
N TYR A 206 2.47 13.10 11.43
CA TYR A 206 2.61 13.19 12.88
C TYR A 206 3.32 14.47 13.33
N ASN A 207 4.39 14.87 12.65
CA ASN A 207 5.18 16.05 13.00
C ASN A 207 4.55 17.39 12.59
N ASP A 208 3.52 17.35 11.74
CA ASP A 208 2.88 18.54 11.18
C ASP A 208 1.82 19.11 12.13
N THR A 209 2.22 20.06 12.97
CA THR A 209 1.37 20.68 14.00
C THR A 209 0.61 21.92 13.52
N ARG A 210 0.37 22.06 12.21
CA ARG A 210 -0.43 23.17 11.69
C ARG A 210 -1.84 23.16 12.31
N ARG A 211 -2.38 24.35 12.56
CA ARG A 211 -3.70 24.51 13.20
C ARG A 211 -4.88 24.28 12.23
N PHE A 212 -4.65 24.42 10.92
CA PHE A 212 -5.69 24.26 9.90
C PHE A 212 -5.08 23.86 8.55
N CYS A 213 -5.93 23.32 7.68
CA CYS A 213 -5.55 22.85 6.34
C CYS A 213 -5.91 23.87 5.27
N ASN A 214 -4.91 24.54 4.69
CA ASN A 214 -5.03 25.59 3.68
C ASN A 214 -5.72 26.89 4.16
N THR A 215 -6.96 26.80 4.66
CA THR A 215 -7.77 27.95 5.14
C THR A 215 -8.13 27.79 6.60
N ALA A 216 -8.31 28.90 7.33
CA ALA A 216 -8.57 28.87 8.77
C ALA A 216 -9.82 28.06 9.18
N SER A 217 -10.84 27.95 8.32
CA SER A 217 -12.08 27.20 8.59
C SER A 217 -12.00 25.69 8.31
N ARG A 218 -10.81 25.16 8.02
CA ARG A 218 -10.61 23.75 7.66
C ARG A 218 -9.81 23.04 8.76
N PRO A 219 -10.42 22.12 9.51
CA PRO A 219 -9.77 21.41 10.61
C PRO A 219 -8.47 20.72 10.22
N ALA A 220 -7.52 20.64 11.15
CA ALA A 220 -6.19 20.07 10.89
C ALA A 220 -6.21 18.55 10.58
N TYR A 221 -7.23 17.80 11.02
CA TYR A 221 -7.37 16.36 10.72
C TYR A 221 -7.51 16.06 9.22
N LEU A 222 -7.82 17.06 8.39
CA LEU A 222 -7.96 16.87 6.94
C LEU A 222 -6.63 16.61 6.24
N CYS A 223 -5.50 17.08 6.80
CA CYS A 223 -4.21 17.07 6.12
C CYS A 223 -3.00 16.80 7.03
N SER A 224 -3.22 16.56 8.33
CA SER A 224 -2.15 16.31 9.31
C SER A 224 -2.60 15.34 10.40
N GLY A 225 -1.63 14.80 11.13
CA GLY A 225 -1.82 13.78 12.16
C GLY A 225 -2.22 12.42 11.61
N VAL A 226 -2.31 11.44 12.50
CA VAL A 226 -2.56 10.04 12.18
C VAL A 226 -3.88 9.61 12.81
N THR A 227 -4.92 9.45 11.98
CA THR A 227 -6.24 8.94 12.38
C THR A 227 -6.23 7.43 12.34
N LEU A 228 -6.30 6.78 13.50
CA LEU A 228 -6.13 5.33 13.62
C LEU A 228 -7.19 4.71 14.52
N ARG A 229 -7.55 3.45 14.24
CA ARG A 229 -8.47 2.67 15.08
C ARG A 229 -7.82 1.37 15.47
N ALA A 230 -7.76 1.13 16.78
CA ALA A 230 -7.34 -0.15 17.32
C ALA A 230 -8.47 -1.18 17.21
N THR A 231 -8.14 -2.40 16.79
CA THR A 231 -9.13 -3.39 16.36
C THR A 231 -9.07 -4.69 17.15
N ASP A 232 -10.23 -5.34 17.26
CA ASP A 232 -10.34 -6.64 17.90
C ASP A 232 -9.75 -7.72 16.99
N SER A 233 -8.77 -8.47 17.51
CA SER A 233 -8.08 -9.53 16.77
C SER A 233 -8.98 -10.73 16.42
N SER A 234 -10.14 -10.85 17.07
CA SER A 234 -11.13 -11.88 16.75
C SER A 234 -11.92 -11.58 15.46
N LYS A 235 -11.97 -10.32 15.00
CA LYS A 235 -12.68 -9.93 13.77
C LYS A 235 -11.81 -10.18 12.53
N SER A 236 -12.33 -10.89 11.54
CA SER A 236 -11.65 -11.08 10.24
C SER A 236 -11.61 -9.80 9.41
N GLU A 237 -12.68 -9.01 9.46
CA GLU A 237 -12.84 -7.74 8.74
C GLU A 237 -13.12 -6.61 9.74
N PRO A 238 -12.09 -6.12 10.47
CA PRO A 238 -12.30 -5.12 11.51
C PRO A 238 -12.70 -3.72 10.99
N TRP A 239 -12.63 -3.51 9.67
CA TRP A 239 -13.15 -2.32 8.97
C TRP A 239 -14.64 -2.40 8.64
N THR A 240 -15.29 -3.55 8.86
CA THR A 240 -16.73 -3.70 8.69
C THR A 240 -17.44 -3.21 9.96
N PRO A 241 -18.32 -2.19 9.87
CA PRO A 241 -19.01 -1.65 11.04
C PRO A 241 -19.88 -2.71 11.72
N ASP A 242 -19.84 -2.78 13.04
CA ASP A 242 -20.73 -3.66 13.80
C ASP A 242 -22.09 -3.01 14.11
N SER A 243 -22.98 -3.77 14.75
CA SER A 243 -24.33 -3.30 15.05
C SER A 243 -24.37 -2.03 15.90
N LYS A 244 -23.39 -1.82 16.80
CA LYS A 244 -23.29 -0.60 17.60
C LYS A 244 -22.86 0.59 16.75
N ASN A 245 -21.92 0.38 15.83
CA ASN A 245 -21.50 1.43 14.90
C ASN A 245 -22.64 1.84 13.96
N ILE A 246 -23.40 0.86 13.48
CA ILE A 246 -24.57 1.10 12.60
C ILE A 246 -25.69 1.79 13.37
N SER A 247 -26.01 1.36 14.59
CA SER A 247 -27.11 1.94 15.37
C SER A 247 -26.83 3.35 15.83
N SER A 248 -25.59 3.65 16.25
CA SER A 248 -25.19 5.00 16.65
C SER A 248 -24.99 5.91 15.44
N GLY A 249 -24.57 5.38 14.29
CA GLY A 249 -24.15 6.17 13.13
C GLY A 249 -22.72 6.69 13.24
N GLY A 250 -21.98 6.33 14.31
CA GLY A 250 -20.58 6.70 14.49
C GLY A 250 -19.64 5.52 14.76
N THR A 251 -18.39 5.70 14.36
CA THR A 251 -17.28 4.76 14.55
C THR A 251 -16.11 5.48 15.20
N SER A 252 -15.61 4.96 16.32
CA SER A 252 -14.53 5.58 17.10
C SER A 252 -13.15 5.42 16.47
N PHE A 253 -12.37 6.49 16.48
CA PHE A 253 -10.95 6.52 16.12
C PHE A 253 -10.18 7.30 17.17
N SER A 254 -8.87 7.14 17.21
CA SER A 254 -7.96 8.02 17.92
C SER A 254 -7.18 8.87 16.91
N TYR A 255 -6.65 10.00 17.37
CA TYR A 255 -5.86 10.94 16.58
C TYR A 255 -4.49 11.15 17.22
N LEU A 256 -3.43 10.74 16.53
CA LEU A 256 -2.06 10.85 17.04
C LEU A 256 -1.30 11.95 16.29
N ARG A 257 -0.77 12.93 17.04
CA ARG A 257 0.07 14.01 16.51
C ARG A 257 1.14 14.40 17.52
N LYS A 258 2.17 15.13 17.10
CA LYS A 258 3.29 15.55 17.97
C LYS A 258 2.85 16.33 19.21
N ASP A 259 1.74 17.04 19.13
CA ASP A 259 1.10 17.81 20.20
C ASP A 259 -0.16 17.13 20.78
N ALA A 260 -0.47 15.90 20.36
CA ALA A 260 -1.60 15.09 20.83
C ALA A 260 -1.14 13.63 21.01
N LYS A 261 -0.34 13.40 22.05
CA LYS A 261 0.33 12.12 22.31
C LYS A 261 -0.39 11.31 23.38
N TYR A 262 -0.40 10.00 23.20
CA TYR A 262 -0.83 9.00 24.18
C TYR A 262 0.05 7.75 24.09
N SER A 263 0.11 6.96 25.17
CA SER A 263 1.04 5.83 25.31
C SER A 263 0.41 4.45 25.12
N ASN A 264 -0.92 4.39 25.05
CA ASN A 264 -1.72 3.17 24.91
C ASN A 264 -2.86 3.38 23.90
N LEU A 265 -3.41 2.28 23.42
CA LEU A 265 -4.58 2.26 22.54
C LEU A 265 -5.77 1.73 23.32
N ALA A 266 -6.97 2.05 22.81
CA ALA A 266 -8.22 1.56 23.39
C ALA A 266 -8.18 0.04 23.62
N TYR A 267 -8.45 -0.37 24.86
CA TYR A 267 -8.42 -1.77 25.33
C TYR A 267 -7.06 -2.48 25.14
N ASP A 268 -5.94 -1.75 25.18
CA ASP A 268 -4.57 -2.25 25.01
C ASP A 268 -4.35 -3.07 23.73
N ARG A 269 -5.16 -2.79 22.71
CA ARG A 269 -5.14 -3.53 21.45
C ARG A 269 -3.83 -3.25 20.69
N PRO A 270 -3.06 -4.27 20.30
CA PRO A 270 -1.73 -4.06 19.71
C PRO A 270 -1.74 -3.87 18.19
N ASN A 271 -2.92 -3.75 17.55
CA ASN A 271 -3.04 -3.64 16.10
C ASN A 271 -4.30 -2.89 15.69
N GLY A 272 -4.34 -2.48 14.42
CA GLY A 272 -5.47 -1.78 13.85
C GLY A 272 -5.23 -1.32 12.42
N TYR A 273 -5.93 -0.26 12.04
CA TYR A 273 -5.75 0.40 10.75
C TYR A 273 -5.73 1.92 10.88
N ILE A 274 -5.14 2.56 9.89
CA ILE A 274 -4.95 4.00 9.75
C ILE A 274 -5.74 4.46 8.51
N LEU A 275 -6.42 5.59 8.63
CA LEU A 275 -7.07 6.25 7.51
C LEU A 275 -6.17 7.35 6.93
N TYR A 276 -6.22 7.53 5.62
CA TYR A 276 -5.69 8.73 4.98
C TYR A 276 -6.35 9.97 5.59
N PRO A 277 -5.60 11.07 5.79
CA PRO A 277 -6.21 12.38 5.92
C PRO A 277 -7.17 12.63 4.75
N GLN A 278 -8.30 13.28 5.02
CA GLN A 278 -9.38 13.40 4.03
C GLN A 278 -8.96 14.13 2.74
N ASP A 279 -7.97 15.02 2.81
CA ASP A 279 -7.43 15.73 1.64
C ASP A 279 -6.41 14.89 0.84
N ASP A 280 -5.84 13.85 1.46
CA ASP A 280 -4.84 12.96 0.86
C ASP A 280 -5.46 11.66 0.31
N ARG A 281 -6.76 11.46 0.49
CA ARG A 281 -7.48 10.27 0.00
C ARG A 281 -7.39 10.14 -1.52
N LEU A 282 -7.40 8.90 -1.99
CA LEU A 282 -7.48 8.62 -3.43
C LEU A 282 -8.85 9.01 -3.98
N ALA A 283 -8.90 9.39 -5.26
CA ALA A 283 -10.10 9.93 -5.89
C ALA A 283 -11.32 8.97 -5.84
N ASN A 284 -11.08 7.67 -5.82
CA ASN A 284 -12.11 6.62 -5.75
C ASN A 284 -12.52 6.25 -4.31
N GLN A 285 -11.86 6.78 -3.29
CA GLN A 285 -12.15 6.51 -1.88
C GLN A 285 -13.26 7.41 -1.36
N ILE A 286 -14.06 6.87 -0.43
CA ILE A 286 -15.11 7.64 0.24
C ILE A 286 -14.50 8.68 1.18
N GLN A 287 -15.20 9.82 1.29
CA GLN A 287 -14.93 10.80 2.34
C GLN A 287 -15.71 10.39 3.59
N ILE A 288 -15.05 10.43 4.75
CA ILE A 288 -15.67 10.10 6.04
C ILE A 288 -15.67 11.36 6.90
N ASP A 289 -16.84 11.81 7.30
CA ASP A 289 -16.97 13.00 8.14
C ASP A 289 -16.53 12.70 9.58
N VAL A 290 -15.88 13.67 10.23
CA VAL A 290 -15.52 13.59 11.65
C VAL A 290 -16.59 14.36 12.41
N LEU A 291 -17.48 13.66 13.09
CA LEU A 291 -18.66 14.24 13.74
C LEU A 291 -18.24 15.11 14.94
N CYS A 292 -17.47 14.52 15.85
CA CYS A 292 -16.97 15.17 17.05
C CYS A 292 -15.61 14.61 17.50
N ALA A 293 -14.94 15.34 18.38
CA ALA A 293 -13.66 14.96 18.99
C ALA A 293 -13.66 15.23 20.50
N PHE A 294 -13.07 14.30 21.25
CA PHE A 294 -12.90 14.33 22.70
C PHE A 294 -11.40 14.36 23.04
N PRO A 295 -10.95 15.22 23.98
CA PRO A 295 -9.53 15.27 24.38
C PRO A 295 -9.00 13.98 24.99
N ILE A 296 -9.86 13.18 25.61
CA ILE A 296 -9.56 11.87 26.20
C ILE A 296 -10.69 10.89 25.83
N ASP A 297 -10.60 9.60 26.19
CA ASP A 297 -11.66 8.61 25.95
C ASP A 297 -13.04 9.17 26.32
N GLY A 298 -13.94 9.20 25.35
CA GLY A 298 -15.23 9.85 25.47
C GLY A 298 -16.33 8.95 26.02
N ALA A 299 -16.08 7.65 26.24
CA ALA A 299 -17.12 6.66 26.58
C ALA A 299 -18.29 6.68 25.56
N THR A 300 -17.95 6.74 24.27
CA THR A 300 -18.92 7.06 23.20
C THR A 300 -19.93 5.96 22.89
N ASP A 301 -19.85 4.79 23.53
CA ASP A 301 -20.76 3.67 23.30
C ASP A 301 -22.12 3.82 24.01
N ILE A 302 -22.22 4.77 24.95
CA ILE A 302 -23.43 5.06 25.74
C ILE A 302 -23.92 6.52 25.58
N ARG A 303 -23.48 7.18 24.50
CA ARG A 303 -23.88 8.52 24.08
C ARG A 303 -24.85 8.48 22.90
N ASP A 304 -25.72 9.48 22.80
CA ASP A 304 -26.56 9.70 21.62
C ASP A 304 -25.81 10.50 20.52
N ASP A 305 -26.54 10.92 19.48
CA ASP A 305 -26.07 11.66 18.30
C ASP A 305 -24.73 11.18 17.72
N GLY A 306 -24.67 9.97 17.14
CA GLY A 306 -23.40 9.48 16.59
C GLY A 306 -22.36 9.12 17.64
N GLY A 307 -22.68 9.19 18.93
CA GLY A 307 -21.74 9.10 20.04
C GLY A 307 -21.13 10.45 20.46
N CYS A 308 -21.67 11.56 19.96
CA CYS A 308 -21.19 12.92 20.23
C CYS A 308 -21.95 13.62 21.35
N GLY A 309 -23.21 13.24 21.57
CA GLY A 309 -24.08 13.90 22.52
C GLY A 309 -23.95 13.39 23.94
N THR A 310 -25.08 13.42 24.64
CA THR A 310 -25.19 13.20 26.08
C THR A 310 -24.95 11.74 26.43
N SER A 311 -24.04 11.48 27.38
CA SER A 311 -23.91 10.14 27.99
C SER A 311 -25.12 9.82 28.86
N THR A 312 -25.65 8.60 28.72
CA THR A 312 -26.70 8.08 29.61
C THR A 312 -26.29 7.95 31.09
N ARG A 313 -24.99 8.13 31.40
CA ARG A 313 -24.43 8.07 32.76
C ARG A 313 -23.93 9.42 33.28
N ALA A 314 -24.13 10.49 32.51
CA ALA A 314 -23.69 11.82 32.89
C ALA A 314 -24.33 12.28 34.21
N THR A 315 -23.53 12.90 35.08
CA THR A 315 -23.99 13.53 36.33
C THR A 315 -23.92 15.06 36.27
N VAL A 316 -23.37 15.61 35.19
CA VAL A 316 -23.30 17.04 34.86
C VAL A 316 -23.76 17.25 33.42
N ASN A 317 -23.99 18.49 32.99
CA ASN A 317 -24.29 18.76 31.59
C ASN A 317 -23.09 18.40 30.72
N ASN A 318 -23.26 17.45 29.81
CA ASN A 318 -22.21 16.96 28.93
C ASN A 318 -22.67 16.88 27.46
N GLU A 319 -23.72 17.63 27.11
CA GLU A 319 -24.08 17.94 25.72
C GLU A 319 -22.84 18.45 24.97
N GLU A 320 -22.85 18.36 23.65
CA GLU A 320 -21.78 18.83 22.78
C GLU A 320 -21.27 20.22 23.20
N CYS A 321 -19.95 20.41 23.26
CA CYS A 321 -19.33 21.54 23.96
C CYS A 321 -19.88 22.89 23.49
N GLN A 322 -19.97 23.09 22.18
CA GLN A 322 -20.43 24.35 21.60
C GLN A 322 -21.90 24.66 21.90
N LEU A 323 -22.75 23.65 22.08
CA LEU A 323 -24.18 23.83 22.39
C LEU A 323 -24.40 24.36 23.81
N GLN A 324 -23.48 24.06 24.71
CA GLN A 324 -23.47 24.57 26.08
C GLN A 324 -22.52 25.75 26.31
N GLY A 325 -21.97 26.33 25.24
CA GLY A 325 -21.13 27.53 25.32
C GLY A 325 -19.67 27.29 25.73
N ILE A 326 -19.19 26.05 25.60
CA ILE A 326 -17.79 25.66 25.80
C ILE A 326 -17.09 25.72 24.44
N PHE A 327 -16.19 26.70 24.29
CA PHE A 327 -15.45 26.98 23.06
C PHE A 327 -13.93 26.97 23.25
N THR A 328 -13.44 26.66 24.43
CA THR A 328 -12.00 26.69 24.74
C THR A 328 -11.56 25.48 25.54
N ALA A 329 -10.29 25.11 25.40
CA ALA A 329 -9.66 24.06 26.18
C ALA A 329 -9.79 24.29 27.69
N GLU A 330 -9.66 25.53 28.17
CA GLU A 330 -9.81 25.87 29.59
C GLU A 330 -11.24 25.70 30.08
N GLN A 331 -12.24 26.07 29.27
CA GLN A 331 -13.65 25.84 29.62
C GLN A 331 -13.96 24.35 29.67
N TRP A 332 -13.42 23.56 28.73
CA TRP A 332 -13.57 22.11 28.74
C TRP A 332 -12.93 21.48 29.98
N LEU A 333 -11.71 21.90 30.35
CA LEU A 333 -11.04 21.41 31.54
C LEU A 333 -11.83 21.71 32.82
N ASN A 334 -12.38 22.92 32.94
CA ASN A 334 -13.24 23.26 34.09
C ASN A 334 -14.48 22.35 34.19
N LEU A 335 -15.10 22.00 33.05
CA LEU A 335 -16.20 21.02 33.03
C LEU A 335 -15.71 19.65 33.52
N TYR A 336 -14.60 19.16 32.95
CA TYR A 336 -14.05 17.85 33.28
C TYR A 336 -13.63 17.72 34.75
N ASP A 337 -12.98 18.75 35.31
CA ASP A 337 -12.63 18.85 36.72
C ASP A 337 -13.89 18.84 37.61
N SER A 338 -14.92 19.62 37.24
CA SER A 338 -16.20 19.65 37.97
C SER A 338 -16.95 18.32 37.90
N GLY A 339 -16.74 17.57 36.81
CA GLY A 339 -17.24 16.22 36.59
C GLY A 339 -16.41 15.14 37.29
N GLY A 340 -15.36 15.51 38.01
CA GLY A 340 -14.49 14.60 38.77
C GLY A 340 -13.60 13.72 37.89
N HIS A 341 -13.14 14.24 36.74
CA HIS A 341 -12.36 13.50 35.74
C HIS A 341 -13.09 12.26 35.17
N ASN A 342 -14.41 12.21 35.32
CA ASN A 342 -15.20 11.10 34.80
C ASN A 342 -15.37 11.26 33.28
N HIS A 343 -15.01 10.23 32.50
CA HIS A 343 -15.13 10.21 31.05
C HIS A 343 -16.59 10.41 30.58
N ASP A 344 -17.57 10.00 31.39
CA ASP A 344 -19.00 10.23 31.15
C ASP A 344 -19.40 11.72 31.30
N ASN A 345 -18.62 12.54 32.00
CA ASN A 345 -18.99 13.91 32.35
C ASN A 345 -18.35 14.99 31.46
N GLN A 346 -17.49 14.60 30.52
CA GLN A 346 -16.91 15.52 29.53
C GLN A 346 -17.87 15.73 28.34
N CYS A 347 -17.73 16.86 27.65
CA CYS A 347 -18.36 17.09 26.36
C CYS A 347 -17.38 16.79 25.20
N GLY A 348 -17.94 16.46 24.02
CA GLY A 348 -17.20 16.39 22.76
C GLY A 348 -17.34 17.69 21.98
N PHE A 349 -16.27 18.11 21.30
CA PHE A 349 -16.32 19.25 20.38
C PHE A 349 -16.95 18.81 19.05
N ILE A 350 -17.93 19.55 18.55
CA ILE A 350 -18.46 19.40 17.19
C ILE A 350 -17.37 19.81 16.20
N VAL A 351 -16.95 18.90 15.32
CA VAL A 351 -15.86 19.19 14.36
C VAL A 351 -16.22 18.87 12.91
N SER A 352 -17.47 18.47 12.66
CA SER A 352 -17.96 18.12 11.33
C SER A 352 -17.86 19.26 10.33
N LEU A 353 -17.47 18.95 9.09
CA LEU A 353 -17.56 19.92 7.99
C LEU A 353 -18.92 19.92 7.30
N ASN A 354 -19.75 18.93 7.58
CA ASN A 354 -21.08 18.83 7.02
C ASN A 354 -22.00 19.90 7.64
N PRO A 355 -22.60 20.79 6.85
CA PRO A 355 -23.52 21.81 7.35
C PRO A 355 -24.73 21.25 8.12
N ALA A 356 -25.07 19.97 7.92
CA ALA A 356 -26.12 19.31 8.68
C ALA A 356 -25.74 19.05 10.15
N TYR A 357 -24.44 18.97 10.47
CA TYR A 357 -23.94 18.64 11.82
C TYR A 357 -23.13 19.77 12.46
N ASN A 358 -22.54 20.67 11.66
CA ASN A 358 -21.62 21.69 12.17
C ASN A 358 -22.29 22.89 12.88
N GLN A 359 -23.61 23.05 12.69
CA GLN A 359 -24.45 24.08 13.31
C GLN A 359 -23.92 25.52 13.17
N GLY A 360 -23.10 25.79 12.16
CA GLY A 360 -22.48 27.10 11.91
C GLY A 360 -21.30 27.45 12.82
N PHE A 361 -20.79 26.51 13.63
CA PHE A 361 -19.62 26.72 14.48
C PHE A 361 -18.30 26.74 13.71
N ASP A 362 -17.27 27.37 14.29
CA ASP A 362 -15.89 27.25 13.80
C ASP A 362 -15.30 25.89 14.20
N VAL A 363 -15.53 24.90 13.34
CA VAL A 363 -15.12 23.51 13.58
C VAL A 363 -13.61 23.30 13.49
N ALA A 364 -12.90 24.19 12.82
CA ALA A 364 -11.44 24.13 12.75
C ALA A 364 -10.81 24.58 14.07
N ASP A 365 -11.30 25.68 14.64
CA ASP A 365 -10.92 26.09 15.99
C ASP A 365 -11.34 25.02 17.01
N ALA A 366 -12.58 24.53 16.97
CA ALA A 366 -13.05 23.51 17.90
C ALA A 366 -12.21 22.23 17.92
N PHE A 367 -11.76 21.75 16.75
CA PHE A 367 -10.83 20.62 16.69
C PHE A 367 -9.50 20.97 17.36
N MET A 368 -8.99 22.19 17.17
CA MET A 368 -7.77 22.63 17.85
C MET A 368 -7.96 22.80 19.35
N GLN A 369 -9.12 23.21 19.83
CA GLN A 369 -9.43 23.23 21.27
C GLN A 369 -9.44 21.83 21.88
N THR A 370 -9.73 20.80 21.08
CA THR A 370 -9.56 19.39 21.51
C THR A 370 -8.08 19.08 21.79
N ILE A 371 -7.18 19.50 20.89
CA ILE A 371 -5.72 19.31 21.04
C ILE A 371 -5.14 20.17 22.16
N ASP A 372 -5.60 21.41 22.27
CA ASP A 372 -5.18 22.33 23.33
C ASP A 372 -5.64 21.79 24.71
N ALA A 373 -6.82 21.17 24.81
CA ALA A 373 -7.28 20.50 26.04
C ALA A 373 -6.42 19.28 26.42
N MET A 374 -5.97 18.47 25.44
CA MET A 374 -4.98 17.40 25.69
C MET A 374 -3.69 17.95 26.30
N THR A 375 -3.24 19.10 25.80
CA THR A 375 -2.04 19.78 26.34
C THR A 375 -2.25 20.19 27.80
N LEU A 376 -3.44 20.68 28.16
CA LEU A 376 -3.77 21.03 29.54
C LEU A 376 -3.87 19.80 30.46
N LEU A 377 -4.44 18.69 29.98
CA LEU A 377 -4.52 17.41 30.73
C LEU A 377 -3.15 16.78 31.00
N SER A 378 -2.14 17.09 30.18
CA SER A 378 -0.74 16.72 30.40
C SER A 378 -0.56 15.21 30.61
N GLY A 379 -0.27 14.76 31.84
CA GLY A 379 0.00 13.35 32.14
C GLY A 379 -1.22 12.44 31.96
N GLU A 380 -2.43 12.93 32.22
CA GLU A 380 -3.67 12.15 32.06
C GLU A 380 -3.92 11.85 30.57
N SER A 381 -3.80 12.86 29.71
CA SER A 381 -3.89 12.67 28.25
C SER A 381 -2.80 11.76 27.68
N LEU A 382 -1.63 11.65 28.33
CA LEU A 382 -0.59 10.72 27.87
C LEU A 382 -0.91 9.25 28.24
N ALA A 383 -1.64 9.04 29.34
CA ALA A 383 -1.94 7.73 29.88
C ALA A 383 -3.23 7.09 29.32
N GLU A 384 -3.94 7.80 28.45
CA GLU A 384 -5.21 7.37 27.87
C GLU A 384 -5.33 7.91 26.44
N GLN A 385 -5.89 7.13 25.51
CA GLN A 385 -6.12 7.64 24.16
C GLN A 385 -7.19 8.73 24.13
N ASN A 386 -7.08 9.65 23.17
CA ASN A 386 -8.19 10.50 22.77
C ASN A 386 -9.20 9.74 21.91
N GLU A 387 -10.35 10.36 21.64
CA GLU A 387 -11.40 9.75 20.82
C GLU A 387 -12.04 10.75 19.85
N MET A 388 -12.13 10.35 18.58
CA MET A 388 -12.92 10.98 17.55
C MET A 388 -14.05 10.05 17.12
N ARG A 389 -15.22 10.62 16.82
CA ARG A 389 -16.34 9.89 16.23
C ARG A 389 -16.43 10.24 14.76
N LEU A 390 -16.14 9.25 13.92
CA LEU A 390 -16.29 9.36 12.47
C LEU A 390 -17.64 8.81 12.04
N GLN A 391 -18.24 9.37 11.00
CA GLN A 391 -19.48 8.88 10.44
C GLN A 391 -19.33 7.41 10.01
N THR A 392 -20.24 6.55 10.46
CA THR A 392 -20.25 5.14 10.08
C THR A 392 -20.60 4.98 8.60
N TRP A 393 -19.88 4.10 7.92
CA TRP A 393 -20.09 3.76 6.51
C TRP A 393 -20.93 2.48 6.32
N GLY A 394 -21.27 2.18 5.06
CA GLY A 394 -21.98 0.95 4.69
C GLY A 394 -21.12 -0.31 4.85
N ALA A 395 -21.74 -1.40 5.30
CA ALA A 395 -21.09 -2.70 5.46
C ALA A 395 -21.01 -3.53 4.16
N ASP A 396 -21.49 -3.00 3.03
CA ASP A 396 -21.45 -3.70 1.75
C ASP A 396 -20.03 -3.66 1.13
N LYS A 397 -19.67 -4.72 0.41
CA LYS A 397 -18.32 -4.84 -0.18
C LYS A 397 -17.93 -3.69 -1.09
N THR A 398 -18.88 -3.04 -1.77
CA THR A 398 -18.58 -1.92 -2.68
C THR A 398 -18.14 -0.68 -1.89
N THR A 399 -18.77 -0.43 -0.76
CA THR A 399 -18.36 0.64 0.17
C THR A 399 -17.03 0.29 0.83
N LEU A 400 -16.88 -0.95 1.32
CA LEU A 400 -15.66 -1.38 2.01
C LEU A 400 -14.40 -1.31 1.12
N ALA A 401 -14.52 -1.64 -0.17
CA ALA A 401 -13.44 -1.51 -1.15
C ALA A 401 -12.99 -0.05 -1.39
N LYS A 402 -13.80 0.93 -0.99
CA LYS A 402 -13.52 2.37 -1.17
C LYS A 402 -13.11 3.06 0.13
N LEU A 403 -12.84 2.31 1.20
CA LEU A 403 -12.37 2.92 2.44
C LEU A 403 -11.01 3.61 2.24
N PRO A 404 -10.79 4.78 2.86
CA PRO A 404 -9.52 5.49 2.78
C PRO A 404 -8.45 4.85 3.66
N LEU A 405 -8.23 3.53 3.57
CA LEU A 405 -7.20 2.85 4.34
C LEU A 405 -5.80 3.24 3.85
N GLN A 406 -5.01 3.85 4.73
CA GLN A 406 -3.61 4.20 4.46
C GLN A 406 -2.66 3.06 4.85
N ALA A 407 -2.91 2.41 5.99
CA ALA A 407 -2.10 1.29 6.45
C ALA A 407 -2.87 0.40 7.44
N PHE A 408 -2.52 -0.88 7.50
CA PHE A 408 -2.67 -1.68 8.71
C PHE A 408 -1.48 -1.42 9.63
N PHE A 409 -1.66 -1.54 10.94
CA PHE A 409 -0.58 -1.33 11.88
C PHE A 409 -0.50 -2.36 12.98
N TYR A 410 0.68 -2.47 13.58
CA TYR A 410 0.91 -3.14 14.85
C TYR A 410 1.85 -2.35 15.75
N LEU A 411 1.76 -2.55 17.06
CA LEU A 411 2.63 -1.92 18.03
C LEU A 411 3.98 -2.65 18.15
N ASN A 412 5.06 -1.87 18.26
CA ASN A 412 6.41 -2.38 18.45
C ASN A 412 6.49 -3.31 19.68
N GLY A 413 7.16 -4.45 19.52
CA GLY A 413 7.25 -5.48 20.55
C GLY A 413 6.07 -6.47 20.58
N SER A 414 5.03 -6.28 19.75
CA SER A 414 3.88 -7.19 19.70
C SER A 414 3.90 -8.12 18.49
N SER A 415 4.32 -9.38 18.70
CA SER A 415 4.27 -10.42 17.67
C SER A 415 2.83 -10.82 17.31
N SER A 416 1.91 -10.80 18.29
CA SER A 416 0.48 -11.03 18.04
C SER A 416 -0.12 -9.88 17.23
N GLY A 417 0.26 -8.64 17.51
CA GLY A 417 -0.14 -7.48 16.72
C GLY A 417 0.31 -7.59 15.26
N LEU A 418 1.57 -7.96 15.01
CA LEU A 418 2.08 -8.20 13.66
C LEU A 418 1.30 -9.30 12.94
N THR A 419 1.03 -10.42 13.63
CA THR A 419 0.25 -11.54 13.06
C THR A 419 -1.16 -11.08 12.65
N ASN A 420 -1.80 -10.25 13.47
CA ASN A 420 -3.14 -9.72 13.17
C ASN A 420 -3.11 -8.72 12.01
N ALA A 421 -2.13 -7.81 11.96
CA ALA A 421 -1.97 -6.87 10.86
C ALA A 421 -1.73 -7.60 9.52
N GLN A 422 -0.93 -8.67 9.54
CA GLN A 422 -0.72 -9.56 8.38
C GLN A 422 -2.01 -10.23 7.92
N LYS A 423 -2.79 -10.78 8.86
CA LYS A 423 -4.08 -11.38 8.55
C LYS A 423 -5.05 -10.34 7.96
N ASN A 424 -5.09 -9.13 8.50
CA ASN A 424 -5.93 -8.05 7.98
C ASN A 424 -5.50 -7.63 6.58
N GLN A 425 -4.20 -7.46 6.32
CA GLN A 425 -3.66 -7.16 4.99
C GLN A 425 -4.04 -8.24 3.98
N GLN A 426 -3.83 -9.52 4.31
CA GLN A 426 -4.16 -10.64 3.43
C GLN A 426 -5.66 -10.71 3.13
N THR A 427 -6.50 -10.52 4.16
CA THR A 427 -7.96 -10.54 4.02
C THR A 427 -8.44 -9.39 3.14
N TYR A 428 -7.96 -8.17 3.38
CA TYR A 428 -8.34 -7.01 2.57
C TYR A 428 -7.93 -7.18 1.10
N TYR A 429 -6.71 -7.69 0.87
CA TYR A 429 -6.22 -7.99 -0.47
C TYR A 429 -7.05 -9.09 -1.15
N SER A 430 -7.39 -10.18 -0.45
CA SER A 430 -8.19 -11.26 -1.06
C SER A 430 -9.62 -10.84 -1.38
N GLU A 431 -10.20 -9.95 -0.57
CA GLU A 431 -11.60 -9.53 -0.72
C GLU A 431 -11.79 -8.41 -1.74
N TYR A 432 -10.88 -7.44 -1.77
CA TYR A 432 -11.03 -6.22 -2.57
C TYR A 432 -9.95 -6.02 -3.60
N ASN A 433 -8.92 -6.86 -3.59
CA ASN A 433 -7.80 -6.76 -4.51
C ASN A 433 -7.05 -5.42 -4.42
N ILE A 434 -6.93 -4.91 -3.20
CA ILE A 434 -6.24 -3.66 -2.89
C ILE A 434 -5.14 -3.96 -1.88
N ALA A 435 -3.90 -3.63 -2.24
CA ALA A 435 -2.76 -3.73 -1.35
C ALA A 435 -2.76 -2.55 -0.37
N VAL A 436 -2.84 -2.84 0.93
CA VAL A 436 -2.70 -1.86 2.02
C VAL A 436 -1.45 -2.23 2.82
N PRO A 437 -0.47 -1.33 2.98
CA PRO A 437 0.79 -1.66 3.64
C PRO A 437 0.61 -1.86 5.14
N ILE A 438 1.51 -2.64 5.75
CA ILE A 438 1.64 -2.78 7.20
C ILE A 438 2.75 -1.86 7.70
N VAL A 439 2.46 -1.11 8.76
CA VAL A 439 3.41 -0.23 9.45
C VAL A 439 3.53 -0.63 10.92
N LYS A 440 4.76 -0.63 11.44
CA LYS A 440 5.01 -0.75 12.88
C LYS A 440 4.96 0.63 13.52
N ILE A 441 4.23 0.74 14.64
CA ILE A 441 4.13 1.96 15.46
C ILE A 441 4.83 1.72 16.79
N THR A 442 5.71 2.63 17.19
CA THR A 442 6.20 2.74 18.58
C THR A 442 5.52 3.96 19.21
N LEU A 443 4.64 3.75 20.18
CA LEU A 443 4.02 4.84 20.93
C LEU A 443 5.01 5.45 21.93
N PRO A 444 4.90 6.75 22.24
CA PRO A 444 5.74 7.39 23.24
C PRO A 444 5.42 6.88 24.65
N THR A 445 6.45 6.69 25.49
CA THR A 445 6.26 6.32 26.91
C THR A 445 6.38 7.50 27.87
N SER A 446 6.71 8.68 27.35
CA SER A 446 6.77 9.95 28.08
C SER A 446 6.49 11.11 27.11
N SER A 447 6.12 12.28 27.64
CA SER A 447 5.85 13.48 26.82
C SER A 447 7.06 13.95 26.01
N ALA A 448 8.27 13.64 26.48
CA ALA A 448 9.53 13.96 25.79
C ALA A 448 9.82 13.05 24.57
N GLN A 449 9.15 11.90 24.46
CA GLN A 449 9.31 10.98 23.34
C GLN A 449 8.26 11.24 22.27
N ASP A 450 8.64 11.03 21.01
CA ASP A 450 7.74 11.10 19.86
C ASP A 450 7.34 9.67 19.43
N ALA A 451 6.14 9.55 18.85
CA ALA A 451 5.75 8.31 18.19
C ALA A 451 6.65 8.06 16.98
N GLN A 452 6.95 6.79 16.70
CA GLN A 452 7.79 6.40 15.57
C GLN A 452 7.04 5.42 14.67
N PHE A 453 7.24 5.56 13.36
CA PHE A 453 6.66 4.70 12.33
C PHE A 453 7.80 4.06 11.55
N SER A 454 7.69 2.76 11.27
CA SER A 454 8.65 2.09 10.39
C SER A 454 7.96 1.11 9.46
N TYR A 455 8.39 1.09 8.21
CA TYR A 455 7.99 0.11 7.22
C TYR A 455 9.03 -1.00 7.15
N SER A 456 8.58 -2.23 6.87
CA SER A 456 9.46 -3.35 6.57
C SER A 456 8.84 -4.23 5.51
N ALA A 457 9.62 -4.56 4.47
CA ALA A 457 9.19 -5.49 3.43
C ALA A 457 8.91 -6.90 3.98
N SER A 458 9.60 -7.31 5.06
CA SER A 458 9.40 -8.63 5.69
C SER A 458 8.02 -8.78 6.36
N ASP A 459 7.43 -7.65 6.74
CA ASP A 459 6.17 -7.62 7.46
C ASP A 459 4.99 -7.83 6.50
N GLN A 460 5.18 -7.50 5.22
CA GLN A 460 4.16 -7.61 4.19
C GLN A 460 3.95 -9.07 3.77
N LYS A 461 2.69 -9.46 3.55
CA LYS A 461 2.26 -10.79 3.11
C LYS A 461 1.51 -10.80 1.79
N VAL A 462 1.38 -9.64 1.14
CA VAL A 462 0.81 -9.49 -0.20
C VAL A 462 1.74 -8.63 -1.07
N PRO A 463 1.67 -8.71 -2.41
CA PRO A 463 2.44 -7.82 -3.29
C PRO A 463 2.07 -6.35 -3.03
N MET A 464 3.07 -5.50 -2.75
CA MET A 464 2.91 -4.06 -2.53
C MET A 464 3.06 -3.26 -3.82
#